data_AF-A0A9X7W1U2-F1
#
_entry.id   AF-A0A9X7W1U2-F1
#
_cell.length_a   1.000
_cell.length_b   1.000
_cell.length_c   1.000
_cell.angle_alpha   90.00
_cell.angle_beta   90.00
_cell.angle_gamma   90.00
#
_symmetry.space_group_name_H-M   'P 1'
#
loop_
_entity.id
_entity.type
_entity.pdbx_description
1 polymer ?
#
loop_
_entity_poly.entity_id
_entity_poly.type
_entity_poly.pdbx_seq_one_letter_code
_entity_poly.pdbx_strand_id
1 'polypeptide(L)'
;MNHGRSFEEVWEDLQQALLRHLCLGYISRSKHAVLQMTARNIDFADIQYVVENNLPDEMYRPNEYPYGEQPFSNLDPVFSITGQDKKRRWITVAVVVRMRYGGLHFGIITAIAPVSPKSRHRNVKHAAQVAL
;
A
#
# COMPACT_ATOMS: atom_id res chain seq x y z
N MET A 1 15.32 5.02 -22.42
CA MET A 1 15.19 6.27 -21.64
C MET A 1 13.74 6.71 -21.68
N ASN A 2 13.23 7.27 -20.58
CA ASN A 2 11.82 7.58 -20.26
C ASN A 2 11.04 6.29 -19.94
N HIS A 3 10.40 6.05 -18.79
CA HIS A 3 9.40 6.88 -18.11
C HIS A 3 9.36 6.48 -16.62
N GLY A 4 10.25 7.06 -15.81
CA GLY A 4 10.23 6.89 -14.34
C GLY A 4 9.62 8.06 -13.59
N ARG A 5 9.26 9.14 -14.29
CA ARG A 5 8.81 10.42 -13.71
C ARG A 5 7.29 10.64 -13.71
N SER A 6 6.50 9.78 -14.37
CA SER A 6 5.08 10.12 -14.60
C SER A 6 4.14 9.79 -13.44
N PHE A 7 4.53 8.96 -12.46
CA PHE A 7 3.61 8.61 -11.37
C PHE A 7 3.56 9.72 -10.32
N GLU A 8 4.70 10.35 -10.02
CA GLU A 8 4.78 11.49 -9.09
C GLU A 8 3.96 12.67 -9.62
N GLU A 9 3.93 12.85 -10.95
CA GLU A 9 3.15 13.90 -11.63
C GLU A 9 1.63 13.70 -11.51
N VAL A 10 1.15 12.44 -11.46
CA VAL A 10 -0.28 12.12 -11.31
C VAL A 10 -0.65 11.69 -9.89
N TRP A 11 0.33 11.72 -8.97
CA TRP A 11 0.15 11.14 -7.64
C TRP A 11 -0.89 11.93 -6.84
N GLU A 12 -0.85 13.27 -6.90
CA GLU A 12 -1.83 14.10 -6.19
C GLU A 12 -3.27 13.77 -6.63
N ASP A 13 -3.49 13.57 -7.93
CA ASP A 13 -4.79 13.17 -8.48
C ASP A 13 -5.21 11.77 -8.02
N LEU A 14 -4.28 10.81 -8.05
CA LEU A 14 -4.51 9.45 -7.56
C LEU A 14 -4.83 9.45 -6.06
N GLN A 15 -4.16 10.29 -5.28
CA GLN A 15 -4.41 10.42 -3.85
C GLN A 15 -5.79 11.00 -3.57
N GLN A 16 -6.18 12.08 -4.27
CA GLN A 16 -7.52 12.65 -4.12
C GLN A 16 -8.61 11.62 -4.49
N ALA A 17 -8.40 10.87 -5.57
CA ALA A 17 -9.30 9.79 -5.96
C ALA A 17 -9.36 8.69 -4.90
N LEU A 18 -8.22 8.27 -4.34
CA LEU A 18 -8.12 7.27 -3.28
C LEU A 18 -8.87 7.71 -2.02
N LEU A 19 -8.65 8.94 -1.55
CA LEU A 19 -9.31 9.52 -0.38
C LEU A 19 -10.82 9.58 -0.58
N ARG A 20 -11.28 9.99 -1.77
CA ARG A 20 -12.70 9.98 -2.11
C ARG A 20 -13.30 8.58 -2.04
N HIS A 21 -12.62 7.57 -2.57
CA HIS A 21 -13.10 6.18 -2.51
C HIS A 21 -13.09 5.62 -1.09
N LEU A 22 -12.13 6.00 -0.24
CA LEU A 22 -12.12 5.66 1.19
C LEU A 22 -13.35 6.22 1.91
N CYS A 23 -13.61 7.53 1.76
CA CYS A 23 -14.73 8.20 2.42
C CYS A 23 -16.09 7.61 2.00
N LEU A 24 -16.22 7.15 0.75
CA LEU A 24 -17.44 6.53 0.24
C LEU A 24 -17.55 5.02 0.53
N GLY A 25 -16.52 4.41 1.13
CA GLY A 25 -16.50 2.97 1.42
C GLY A 25 -16.38 2.08 0.17
N TYR A 26 -15.89 2.61 -0.95
CA TYR A 26 -15.77 1.91 -2.24
C TYR A 26 -14.45 1.15 -2.42
N ILE A 27 -13.69 0.97 -1.34
CA ILE A 27 -12.42 0.25 -1.39
C ILE A 27 -12.61 -1.22 -1.05
N SER A 28 -12.23 -2.07 -2.00
CA SER A 28 -12.17 -3.51 -1.78
C SER A 28 -11.03 -3.89 -0.84
N ARG A 29 -11.18 -5.01 -0.12
CA ARG A 29 -10.12 -5.60 0.71
C ARG A 29 -9.89 -7.03 0.26
N SER A 30 -8.63 -7.40 0.01
CA SER A 30 -8.29 -8.80 -0.30
C SER A 30 -8.52 -9.69 0.92
N LYS A 31 -8.69 -11.00 0.71
CA LYS A 31 -8.77 -11.98 1.81
C LYS A 31 -7.54 -11.89 2.72
N HIS A 32 -6.36 -11.78 2.12
CA HIS A 32 -5.12 -11.58 2.84
C HIS A 32 -5.12 -10.30 3.68
N ALA A 33 -5.57 -9.17 3.13
CA ALA A 33 -5.66 -7.91 3.89
C ALA A 33 -6.55 -8.06 5.13
N VAL A 34 -7.73 -8.68 4.98
CA VAL A 34 -8.64 -8.94 6.10
C VAL A 34 -7.98 -9.79 7.18
N LEU A 35 -7.24 -10.85 6.79
CA LEU A 35 -6.51 -11.68 7.75
C LEU A 35 -5.41 -10.90 8.48
N GLN A 36 -4.62 -10.10 7.76
CA GLN A 36 -3.54 -9.32 8.37
C GLN A 36 -4.08 -8.23 9.31
N MET A 37 -5.19 -7.59 8.94
CA MET A 37 -5.90 -6.60 9.74
C MET A 37 -6.43 -7.19 11.04
N THR A 38 -7.15 -8.32 10.96
CA THR A 38 -7.69 -9.02 12.12
C THR A 38 -6.57 -9.49 13.06
N ALA A 39 -5.53 -10.13 12.53
CA ALA A 39 -4.42 -10.63 13.34
C ALA A 39 -3.65 -9.53 14.09
N ARG A 40 -3.70 -8.28 13.60
CA ARG A 40 -3.00 -7.13 14.18
C ARG A 40 -3.91 -6.12 14.86
N ASN A 41 -5.20 -6.42 14.98
CA ASN A 41 -6.19 -5.49 15.51
C ASN A 41 -6.12 -4.11 14.81
N ILE A 42 -6.01 -4.12 13.48
CA ILE A 42 -6.04 -2.93 12.62
C ILE A 42 -7.46 -2.86 12.06
N ASP A 43 -8.21 -1.84 12.45
CA ASP A 43 -9.54 -1.62 11.92
C ASP A 43 -9.48 -0.78 10.62
N PHE A 44 -10.61 -0.65 9.92
CA PHE A 44 -10.63 0.13 8.68
C PHE A 44 -10.43 1.64 8.95
N ALA A 45 -10.80 2.12 10.14
CA ALA A 45 -10.62 3.52 10.50
C ALA A 45 -9.14 3.87 10.75
N ASP A 46 -8.33 2.91 11.22
CA ASP A 46 -6.88 3.00 11.29
C ASP A 46 -6.25 3.14 9.89
N ILE A 47 -6.72 2.33 8.92
CA ILE A 47 -6.28 2.40 7.52
C ILE A 47 -6.63 3.76 6.92
N GLN A 48 -7.88 4.17 7.05
CA GLN A 48 -8.36 5.46 6.54
C GLN A 48 -7.53 6.61 7.13
N TYR A 49 -7.28 6.60 8.44
CA TYR A 49 -6.46 7.62 9.10
C TYR A 49 -5.04 7.70 8.52
N VAL A 50 -4.39 6.56 8.25
CA VAL A 50 -3.06 6.56 7.65
C VAL A 50 -3.08 7.13 6.24
N VAL A 51 -4.05 6.75 5.41
CA VAL A 51 -4.13 7.24 4.03
C VAL A 51 -4.49 8.73 3.97
N GLU A 52 -5.33 9.22 4.87
CA GLU A 52 -5.72 10.65 4.97
C GLU A 52 -4.57 11.57 5.38
N ASN A 53 -3.63 11.08 6.17
CA ASN A 53 -2.61 11.92 6.82
C ASN A 53 -1.19 11.71 6.27
N ASN A 54 -0.99 10.84 5.28
CA ASN A 54 0.34 10.51 4.77
C ASN A 54 0.34 10.43 3.23
N LEU A 55 1.49 10.76 2.64
CA LEU A 55 1.79 10.47 1.24
C LEU A 55 2.29 9.02 1.12
N PRO A 56 2.13 8.35 -0.03
CA PRO A 56 2.82 7.09 -0.27
C PRO A 56 4.31 7.29 -0.23
N ASP A 57 4.98 6.31 0.36
CA ASP A 57 6.42 6.25 0.42
C ASP A 57 7.03 5.46 -0.74
N GLU A 58 6.30 4.51 -1.34
CA GLU A 58 6.80 3.71 -2.46
C GLU A 58 5.69 3.37 -3.47
N MET A 59 6.08 3.26 -4.74
CA MET A 59 5.25 2.68 -5.81
C MET A 59 5.98 1.47 -6.40
N TYR A 60 5.25 0.38 -6.52
CA TYR A 60 5.67 -0.86 -7.14
C TYR A 60 4.94 -1.01 -8.48
N ARG A 61 5.68 -1.29 -9.55
CA ARG A 61 5.08 -1.60 -10.85
C ARG A 61 4.39 -2.96 -10.80
N PRO A 62 3.61 -3.32 -11.84
CA PRO A 62 3.12 -4.68 -12.00
C PRO A 62 4.23 -5.72 -11.77
N ASN A 63 3.91 -6.72 -10.95
CA ASN A 63 4.74 -7.84 -10.54
C ASN A 63 5.96 -7.49 -9.66
N GLU A 64 6.06 -6.27 -9.14
CA GLU A 64 7.18 -5.86 -8.28
C GLU A 64 6.84 -5.88 -6.79
N TYR A 65 5.56 -5.91 -6.40
CA TYR A 65 5.19 -5.84 -4.98
C TYR A 65 5.55 -7.13 -4.23
N PRO A 66 6.45 -7.08 -3.23
CA PRO A 66 7.05 -8.29 -2.63
C PRO A 66 6.25 -8.87 -1.46
N TYR A 67 5.12 -8.26 -1.10
CA TYR A 67 4.31 -8.68 0.06
C TYR A 67 2.90 -9.09 -0.38
N GLY A 68 2.15 -9.77 0.49
CA GLY A 68 0.77 -10.17 0.23
C GLY A 68 0.57 -11.69 0.14
N GLU A 69 -0.59 -12.10 -0.37
CA GLU A 69 -0.96 -13.52 -0.50
C GLU A 69 -0.06 -14.27 -1.48
N GLN A 70 0.29 -13.60 -2.57
CA GLN A 70 1.16 -14.07 -3.62
C GLN A 70 2.14 -12.95 -3.96
N PRO A 71 3.34 -12.96 -3.37
CA PRO A 71 4.39 -11.99 -3.70
C PRO A 71 4.69 -11.95 -5.19
N PHE A 72 4.99 -10.76 -5.71
CA PHE A 72 5.41 -10.53 -7.11
C PHE A 72 4.40 -10.97 -8.19
N SER A 73 3.12 -11.17 -7.85
CA SER A 73 2.09 -11.58 -8.82
C SER A 73 1.01 -10.54 -9.08
N ASN A 74 1.10 -9.36 -8.45
CA ASN A 74 0.13 -8.29 -8.67
C ASN A 74 0.30 -7.71 -10.08
N LEU A 75 -0.68 -7.93 -10.97
CA LEU A 75 -0.66 -7.43 -12.34
C LEU A 75 -0.87 -5.91 -12.46
N ASP A 76 -1.31 -5.29 -11.38
CA ASP A 76 -1.62 -3.88 -11.27
C ASP A 76 -0.57 -3.18 -10.37
N PRO A 77 -0.31 -1.87 -10.56
CA PRO A 77 0.59 -1.12 -9.69
C PRO A 77 0.07 -1.07 -8.24
N VAL A 78 1.01 -1.09 -7.30
CA VAL A 78 0.74 -1.04 -5.86
C VAL A 78 1.47 0.14 -5.22
N PHE A 79 0.77 0.89 -4.40
CA PHE A 79 1.33 1.98 -3.61
C PHE A 79 1.40 1.54 -2.14
N SER A 80 2.52 1.82 -1.47
CA SER A 80 2.64 1.67 -0.03
C SER A 80 2.53 3.05 0.65
N ILE A 81 1.72 3.12 1.70
CA ILE A 81 1.52 4.34 2.49
C ILE A 81 1.82 3.99 3.94
N THR A 82 2.85 4.61 4.49
CA THR A 82 3.34 4.33 5.84
C THR A 82 3.11 5.51 6.75
N GLY A 83 2.45 5.27 7.87
CA GLY A 83 2.11 6.31 8.84
C GLY A 83 1.70 5.76 10.19
N GLN A 84 1.44 6.66 11.13
CA GLN A 84 0.86 6.29 12.41
C GLN A 84 -0.67 6.19 12.29
N ASP A 85 -1.24 5.11 12.81
CA ASP A 85 -2.69 4.95 12.97
C ASP A 85 -3.22 5.78 14.16
N LYS A 86 -4.54 5.71 14.40
CA LYS A 86 -5.20 6.43 15.51
C LYS A 86 -4.67 6.03 16.89
N LYS A 87 -4.07 4.84 16.99
CA LYS A 87 -3.48 4.26 18.20
C LYS A 87 -1.97 4.55 18.28
N ARG A 88 -1.44 5.44 17.42
CA ARG A 88 -0.02 5.81 17.30
C ARG A 88 0.90 4.64 16.93
N ARG A 89 0.35 3.55 16.42
CA ARG A 89 1.12 2.44 15.88
C ARG A 89 1.50 2.79 14.46
N TRP A 90 2.76 2.62 14.12
CA TRP A 90 3.13 2.66 12.73
C TRP A 90 2.45 1.49 12.00
N ILE A 91 1.88 1.73 10.82
CA ILE A 91 1.39 0.72 9.86
C ILE A 91 1.79 1.16 8.45
N THR A 92 2.01 0.18 7.57
CA THR A 92 2.13 0.35 6.12
C THR A 92 0.91 -0.28 5.48
N VAL A 93 0.20 0.52 4.69
CA VAL A 93 -0.99 0.14 3.93
C VAL A 93 -0.59 -0.02 2.46
N ALA A 94 -0.89 -1.17 1.87
CA ALA A 94 -0.64 -1.41 0.46
C ALA A 94 -1.94 -1.33 -0.34
N VAL A 95 -1.97 -0.41 -1.29
CA VAL A 95 -3.13 -0.08 -2.11
C VAL A 95 -2.83 -0.41 -3.56
N VAL A 96 -3.59 -1.34 -4.13
CA VAL A 96 -3.56 -1.62 -5.57
C VAL A 96 -4.47 -0.64 -6.31
N VAL A 97 -4.02 -0.17 -7.48
CA VAL A 97 -4.80 0.71 -8.36
C VAL A 97 -5.12 -0.04 -9.64
N ARG A 98 -6.41 -0.26 -9.90
CA ARG A 98 -6.91 -1.00 -11.06
C ARG A 98 -7.70 -0.08 -11.97
N MET A 99 -7.59 -0.30 -13.27
CA MET A 99 -8.54 0.25 -14.24
C MET A 99 -9.62 -0.79 -14.52
N ARG A 100 -10.88 -0.50 -14.17
CA ARG A 100 -12.01 -1.41 -14.41
C ARG A 100 -13.18 -0.64 -15.01
N TYR A 101 -13.66 -1.09 -16.16
CA TYR A 101 -14.77 -0.45 -16.91
C TYR A 101 -14.55 1.06 -17.18
N GLY A 102 -13.30 1.46 -17.43
CA GLY A 102 -12.95 2.87 -17.67
C GLY A 102 -12.85 3.74 -16.40
N GLY A 103 -13.04 3.17 -15.21
CA GLY A 103 -12.87 3.86 -13.92
C GLY A 103 -11.68 3.35 -13.12
N LEU A 104 -11.17 4.20 -12.23
CA LEU A 104 -10.19 3.82 -11.21
C LEU A 104 -10.88 3.04 -10.10
N HIS A 105 -10.28 1.93 -9.70
CA HIS A 105 -10.73 1.12 -8.58
C HIS A 105 -9.57 0.81 -7.65
N PHE A 106 -9.75 1.11 -6.37
CA PHE A 106 -8.74 0.93 -5.34
C PHE A 106 -9.01 -0.33 -4.51
N GLY A 107 -7.96 -1.00 -4.08
CA GLY A 107 -8.07 -2.14 -3.17
C GLY A 107 -6.95 -2.19 -2.15
N ILE A 108 -7.27 -2.48 -0.89
CA ILE A 108 -6.27 -2.80 0.12
C ILE A 108 -5.87 -4.26 -0.07
N ILE A 109 -4.61 -4.51 -0.40
CA ILE A 109 -4.10 -5.86 -0.61
C ILE A 109 -3.33 -6.40 0.60
N THR A 110 -2.77 -5.52 1.43
CA THR A 110 -2.22 -5.86 2.75
C THR A 110 -2.13 -4.63 3.66
N ALA A 111 -2.06 -4.88 4.97
CA ALA A 111 -1.77 -3.90 6.00
C ALA A 111 -0.81 -4.53 7.01
N ILE A 112 0.40 -4.01 7.10
CA ILE A 112 1.46 -4.54 7.96
C ILE A 112 1.87 -3.47 8.97
N ALA A 113 2.09 -3.83 10.23
CA ALA A 113 2.87 -2.96 11.11
C ALA A 113 4.29 -2.90 10.52
N PRO A 114 4.92 -1.73 10.30
CA PRO A 114 6.26 -1.72 9.84
C PRO A 114 7.09 -2.32 10.97
N VAL A 115 7.93 -3.26 10.58
CA VAL A 115 9.22 -3.42 11.22
C VAL A 115 9.81 -2.00 11.23
N SER A 116 9.94 -1.37 12.41
CA SER A 116 10.19 0.07 12.61
C SER A 116 11.06 0.76 11.53
N PRO A 117 11.03 2.09 11.34
CA PRO A 117 11.91 2.77 10.38
C PRO A 117 13.39 2.35 10.48
N LYS A 118 13.88 2.05 11.69
CA LYS A 118 15.25 1.52 11.95
C LYS A 118 15.52 0.11 11.40
N SER A 119 14.46 -0.66 11.14
CA SER A 119 14.50 -2.04 10.66
C SER A 119 14.35 -2.16 9.14
N ARG A 120 13.80 -1.13 8.46
CA ARG A 120 13.76 -1.07 6.98
C ARG A 120 15.16 -1.13 6.36
N HIS A 121 16.14 -0.43 6.94
CA HIS A 121 17.54 -0.52 6.50
C HIS A 121 18.20 -1.88 6.78
N ARG A 122 17.69 -2.67 7.72
CA ARG A 122 18.23 -3.99 8.06
C ARG A 122 17.72 -5.08 7.13
N ASN A 123 16.44 -5.00 6.71
CA ASN A 123 15.83 -5.99 5.81
C ASN A 123 16.27 -5.84 4.35
N VAL A 124 16.57 -4.63 3.86
CA VAL A 124 17.11 -4.45 2.49
C VAL A 124 18.47 -5.15 2.36
N LYS A 125 19.33 -5.08 3.38
CA LYS A 125 20.61 -5.80 3.37
C LYS A 125 20.42 -7.32 3.41
N HIS A 126 19.44 -7.82 4.15
CA HIS A 126 19.22 -9.25 4.29
C HIS A 126 18.58 -9.89 3.04
N ALA A 127 17.68 -9.18 2.36
CA ALA A 127 17.09 -9.65 1.10
C ALA A 127 18.11 -9.65 -0.06
N ALA A 128 19.00 -8.66 -0.11
CA ALA A 128 20.09 -8.62 -1.09
C ALA A 128 21.14 -9.74 -0.88
N GLN A 129 21.26 -10.26 0.34
CA GLN A 129 22.24 -11.30 0.69
C GLN A 129 21.72 -12.72 0.45
N VAL A 130 20.41 -12.90 0.27
CA VAL A 130 19.77 -14.19 -0.05
C VAL A 130 19.59 -14.35 -1.57
N ALA A 131 19.77 -13.28 -2.34
CA ALA A 131 19.69 -13.26 -3.80
C ALA A 131 21.05 -13.36 -4.51
N LEU A 132 22.10 -13.73 -3.78
CA LEU A 132 23.46 -14.05 -4.27
C LEU A 132 23.78 -15.52 -3.93
#